data_AF-A0A433HH39-F1
#
_entry.id   AF-A0A433HH39-F1
#
_cell.length_a   1.000
_cell.length_b   1.000
_cell.length_c   1.000
_cell.angle_alpha   90.00
_cell.angle_beta   90.00
_cell.angle_gamma   90.00
#
_symmetry.space_group_name_H-M   'P 1'
#
loop_
_entity.id
_entity.type
_entity.pdbx_description
1 polymer ?
#
loop_
_entity_poly.entity_id
_entity_poly.type
_entity_poly.pdbx_seq_one_letter_code
_entity_poly.pdbx_strand_id
1 'polypeptide(L)' 'MSAASLSGYLLRHGIAAPIVYELMLLWNERNNPPESIEVIETTFQSILKRELKRLKGGRERES' A
#
# COMPACT_ATOMS: atom_id res chain seq x y z
N MET A 1 13.03 -3.71 5.63
CA MET A 1 12.01 -3.29 4.64
C MET A 1 10.69 -3.16 5.39
N SER A 2 9.97 -2.04 5.30
CA SER A 2 8.69 -1.87 6.01
C SER A 2 7.51 -2.25 5.10
N ALA A 3 6.37 -2.67 5.67
CA ALA A 3 5.15 -2.90 4.89
C ALA A 3 4.81 -1.69 4.03
N ALA A 4 4.87 -0.48 4.58
CA ALA A 4 4.59 0.74 3.85
C ALA A 4 5.46 0.92 2.57
N SER A 5 6.75 0.59 2.66
CA SER A 5 7.67 0.63 1.51
C SER A 5 7.33 -0.42 0.44
N LEU A 6 6.91 -1.62 0.87
CA LEU A 6 6.47 -2.69 -0.02
C LEU A 6 5.14 -2.33 -0.71
N SER A 7 4.14 -1.87 0.04
CA SER A 7 2.82 -1.51 -0.48
C SER A 7 2.92 -0.40 -1.52
N GLY A 8 3.69 0.65 -1.23
CA GLY A 8 3.92 1.74 -2.16
C GLY A 8 4.60 1.29 -3.45
N TYR A 9 5.58 0.39 -3.36
CA TYR A 9 6.23 -0.20 -4.53
C TYR A 9 5.24 -1.02 -5.38
N LEU A 10 4.48 -1.92 -4.77
CA LEU A 10 3.55 -2.81 -5.50
C LEU A 10 2.43 -2.02 -6.19
N LEU A 11 1.81 -1.08 -5.47
CA LEU A 11 0.76 -0.21 -6.03
C LEU A 11 1.28 0.63 -7.20
N ARG A 12 2.50 1.16 -7.08
CA ARG A 12 3.15 1.91 -8.17
C ARG A 12 3.33 1.07 -9.43
N HIS A 13 3.55 -0.24 -9.30
CA HIS A 13 3.75 -1.15 -10.44
C HIS A 13 2.44 -1.80 -10.92
N GLY A 14 1.28 -1.27 -10.50
CA GLY A 14 -0.01 -1.70 -11.02
C GLY A 14 -0.55 -2.99 -10.40
N ILE A 15 0.04 -3.45 -9.30
CA ILE A 15 -0.53 -4.57 -8.55
C ILE A 15 -1.84 -4.12 -7.90
N ALA A 16 -2.87 -4.95 -8.04
CA ALA A 16 -4.21 -4.65 -7.57
C ALA A 16 -4.23 -4.38 -6.05
N ALA A 17 -4.91 -3.31 -5.65
CA ALA A 17 -5.00 -2.88 -4.25
C ALA A 17 -5.43 -3.99 -3.28
N PRO A 18 -6.42 -4.86 -3.58
CA PRO A 18 -6.77 -5.99 -2.71
C PRO A 18 -5.59 -6.94 -2.45
N ILE A 19 -4.81 -7.26 -3.49
CA ILE A 19 -3.63 -8.15 -3.36
C ILE A 19 -2.57 -7.52 -2.46
N VAL A 20 -2.33 -6.21 -2.61
CA VAL A 20 -1.36 -5.50 -1.77
C VAL A 20 -1.80 -5.47 -0.30
N TYR A 21 -3.10 -5.31 -0.04
CA TYR A 21 -3.64 -5.33 1.32
C TYR A 21 -3.49 -6.71 1.98
N GLU A 22 -3.84 -7.78 1.27
CA GLU A 22 -3.64 -9.16 1.76
C GLU A 22 -2.16 -9.45 2.08
N LEU A 23 -1.23 -8.97 1.24
CA LEU A 23 0.20 -9.10 1.50
C LEU A 23 0.65 -8.35 2.76
N MET A 24 0.04 -7.20 3.07
CA MET A 24 0.31 -6.48 4.33
C MET A 24 -0.18 -7.25 5.55
N LEU A 25 -1.34 -7.93 5.44
CA LEU A 25 -1.87 -8.77 6.52
C LEU A 25 -0.94 -9.95 6.79
N LEU A 26 -0.55 -10.69 5.75
CA LEU A 26 0.40 -11.81 5.86
C LEU A 26 1.78 -11.37 6.38
N TRP A 27 2.24 -10.17 6.03
CA TRP A 27 3.45 -9.59 6.60
C TRP A 27 3.27 -9.31 8.10
N ASN A 28 2.14 -8.76 8.50
CA ASN A 28 1.86 -8.42 9.90
C ASN A 28 1.73 -9.66 10.80
N GLU A 29 1.19 -10.76 10.28
CA GLU A 29 1.14 -12.05 10.99
C GLU A 29 2.53 -12.58 11.40
N ARG A 30 3.59 -12.13 10.69
CA ARG A 30 4.98 -12.50 11.00
C ARG A 30 5.67 -11.55 11.98
N ASN A 31 5.01 -10.45 12.37
CA ASN A 31 5.53 -9.51 13.36
C ASN A 31 5.31 -10.02 14.78
N ASN A 32 6.18 -9.60 15.71
CA ASN A 32 6.03 -9.91 17.13
C ASN A 32 6.34 -8.66 17.99
N PRO A 33 5.33 -7.99 18.56
CA PRO A 33 3.90 -8.28 18.42
C PRO A 33 3.34 -7.87 17.04
N PRO A 34 2.24 -8.50 16.58
CA PRO A 34 1.48 -7.99 15.44
C PRO A 34 0.89 -6.60 15.72
N GLU A 35 0.84 -5.75 14.70
CA GLU A 35 0.11 -4.49 14.74
C GLU A 35 -1.40 -4.75 14.70
N SER A 36 -2.19 -3.78 15.18
CA SER A 36 -3.64 -3.87 15.05
C SER A 36 -4.08 -3.76 13.58
N ILE A 37 -5.18 -4.44 13.23
CA ILE A 37 -5.75 -4.38 11.87
C ILE A 37 -6.12 -2.95 11.48
N GLU A 38 -6.61 -2.14 12.43
CA GLU A 38 -6.95 -0.73 12.23
C GLU A 38 -5.73 0.12 11.81
N VAL A 39 -4.56 -0.14 12.43
CA VAL A 39 -3.30 0.52 12.07
C VAL A 39 -2.86 0.12 10.66
N ILE A 40 -2.97 -1.17 10.33
CA ILE A 40 -2.64 -1.68 8.99
C ILE A 40 -3.55 -1.07 7.93
N GLU A 41 -4.87 -1.03 8.17
CA GLU A 41 -5.86 -0.46 7.26
C GLU A 41 -5.64 1.04 7.05
N THR A 42 -5.47 1.80 8.14
CA THR A 42 -5.21 3.25 8.07
C THR A 42 -3.93 3.54 7.29
N THR A 43 -2.88 2.76 7.52
CA THR A 43 -1.60 2.87 6.81
C THR A 43 -1.79 2.58 5.32
N PHE A 44 -2.48 1.49 4.98
CA PHE A 44 -2.74 1.10 3.61
C PHE A 44 -3.55 2.16 2.85
N GLN A 45 -4.62 2.68 3.44
CA GLN A 45 -5.46 3.72 2.82
C GLN A 45 -4.68 5.01 2.55
N SER A 46 -3.81 5.42 3.46
CA SER A 46 -2.93 6.58 3.28
C SER A 46 -2.00 6.42 2.07
N ILE A 47 -1.38 5.24 1.94
CA ILE A 47 -0.49 4.92 0.81
C ILE A 47 -1.28 4.83 -0.49
N LEU A 48 -2.42 4.14 -0.49
CA LEU A 48 -3.28 3.99 -1.67
C LEU A 48 -3.74 5.36 -2.19
N LYS A 49 -4.21 6.24 -1.31
CA LYS A 49 -4.62 7.61 -1.68
C LYS A 49 -3.46 8.40 -2.30
N ARG A 50 -2.26 8.28 -1.75
CA ARG A 50 -1.05 8.93 -2.27
C ARG A 50 -0.70 8.42 -3.68
N GLU A 51 -0.68 7.11 -3.88
CA GLU A 51 -0.36 6.51 -5.18
C GLU A 51 -1.45 6.79 -6.22
N LEU A 52 -2.72 6.76 -5.86
CA LEU A 52 -3.82 7.16 -6.76
C LEU A 52 -3.69 8.62 -7.23
N LYS A 53 -3.36 9.54 -6.32
CA LYS A 53 -3.10 10.94 -6.68
C LYS A 53 -1.90 11.05 -7.63
N ARG A 54 -0.86 10.26 -7.41
CA ARG A 54 0.34 10.24 -8.24
C ARG A 54 0.07 9.70 -9.65
N LEU A 55 -0.72 8.62 -9.76
CA LEU A 55 -1.09 8.02 -11.04
C LEU A 55 -2.02 8.93 -11.86
N LYS A 56 -2.86 9.74 -11.21
CA LYS A 56 -3.65 10.78 -11.86
C LYS A 56 -2.76 11.92 -12.38
N GLY A 57 -1.89 12.46 -11.53
CA GLY A 57 -0.97 13.54 -11.93
C GLY A 57 0.14 13.12 -12.90
N GLY A 58 0.47 11.83 -12.97
CA GLY A 58 1.35 11.27 -14.01
C GLY A 58 0.69 11.24 -15.38
N ARG A 59 -0.60 10.86 -15.45
CA ARG A 59 -1.38 10.86 -16.69
C ARG A 59 -1.56 12.25 -17.30
N GLU A 60 -1.72 13.28 -16.46
CA GLU A 60 -1.87 14.68 -16.92
C GLU A 60 -0.60 15.28 -17.52
N ARG A 61 0.59 14.69 -17.28
CA ARG A 61 1.88 15.17 -17.82
C ARG A 61 2.29 14.51 -19.14
N GLU A 62 1.61 13.43 -19.51
CA GLU A 62 1.87 12.64 -20.73
C GLU A 62 0.82 12.90 -21.84
N SER A 63 -0.16 13.79 -21.59
CA SER A 63 -1.16 14.27 -22.57
C SER A 63 -0.83 15.68 -23.02
#